data_AF-A0A9E5F220-F1
#
_entry.id   AF-A0A9E5F220-F1
#
_cell.length_a   1.000
_cell.length_b   1.000
_cell.length_c   1.000
_cell.angle_alpha   90.00
_cell.angle_beta   90.00
_cell.angle_gamma   90.00
#
_symmetry.space_group_name_H-M   'P 1'
#
loop_
_entity.id
_entity.type
_entity.pdbx_description
1 polymer ?
#
loop_
_entity_poly.entity_id
_entity_poly.type
_entity_poly.pdbx_seq_one_letter_code
_entity_poly.pdbx_strand_id
1 'polypeptide(L)'
;MSSHTGGAQTLKLYSQTLAMNLHADLGEFDLSAGVGPGFYTFSRATSNTYFGLHLDAAGDVVLSDHLRTGLGFRYHALFGDVGADDFWSVMMRLGYLFDVG
;
A
#
# COMPACT_ATOMS: atom_id res chain seq x y z
N MET A 1 -13.88 -14.86 -9.66
CA MET A 1 -12.97 -15.59 -10.56
C MET A 1 -11.81 -14.65 -10.85
N SER A 2 -10.62 -14.90 -10.27
CA SER A 2 -9.44 -14.09 -10.58
C SER A 2 -8.74 -14.71 -11.78
N SER A 3 -8.87 -14.08 -12.95
CA SER A 3 -8.22 -14.51 -14.18
C SER A 3 -6.85 -13.83 -14.30
N HIS A 4 -5.81 -14.48 -13.80
CA HIS A 4 -4.44 -14.17 -14.21
C HIS A 4 -4.10 -15.07 -15.41
N THR A 5 -4.72 -14.81 -16.56
CA THR A 5 -4.42 -15.49 -17.82
C THR A 5 -3.85 -14.51 -18.82
N GLY A 6 -2.57 -14.70 -19.15
CA GLY A 6 -2.05 -14.33 -20.46
C GLY A 6 -1.07 -13.16 -20.48
N GLY A 7 0.21 -13.49 -20.60
CA GLY A 7 1.23 -12.60 -21.15
C GLY A 7 2.25 -12.13 -20.14
N ALA A 8 3.49 -12.59 -20.30
CA ALA A 8 4.69 -12.03 -19.68
C ALA A 8 4.99 -10.61 -20.23
N GLN A 9 4.02 -9.70 -20.12
CA GLN A 9 4.30 -8.27 -20.18
C GLN A 9 4.58 -7.86 -18.75
N THR A 10 5.82 -7.46 -18.49
CA THR A 10 6.29 -6.98 -17.19
C THR A 10 5.43 -5.80 -16.73
N LEU A 11 4.32 -6.08 -16.05
CA LEU A 11 3.46 -5.07 -15.47
C LEU A 11 4.27 -4.36 -14.40
N LYS A 12 4.70 -3.14 -14.69
CA LYS A 12 5.27 -2.26 -13.68
C LYS A 12 4.12 -1.44 -13.12
N LEU A 13 3.84 -1.64 -11.84
CA LEU A 13 2.97 -0.78 -11.06
C LEU A 13 3.83 0.22 -10.31
N TYR A 14 3.55 1.50 -10.53
CA TYR A 14 4.09 2.58 -9.72
C TYR A 14 2.93 3.29 -9.01
N SER A 15 3.09 3.56 -7.73
CA SER A 15 2.04 4.09 -6.88
C SER A 15 2.58 5.22 -6.01
N GLN A 16 1.95 6.38 -6.08
CA GLN A 16 2.17 7.49 -5.15
C GLN A 16 0.92 7.65 -4.31
N THR A 17 1.01 7.27 -3.03
CA THR A 17 -0.13 7.33 -2.11
C THR A 17 0.15 8.32 -0.99
N LEU A 18 -0.88 9.09 -0.64
CA LEU A 18 -0.95 9.83 0.61
C LEU A 18 -1.98 9.16 1.50
N ALA A 19 -1.74 9.10 2.81
CA ALA A 19 -2.65 8.46 3.75
C ALA A 19 -2.79 9.29 5.02
N MET A 20 -4.02 9.34 5.56
CA MET A 20 -4.26 9.65 6.95
C MET A 20 -4.36 8.32 7.70
N ASN A 21 -3.52 8.11 8.70
CA ASN A 21 -3.47 6.87 9.47
C ASN A 21 -3.84 7.12 10.93
N LEU A 22 -4.68 6.24 11.46
CA LEU A 22 -4.91 6.09 12.90
C LEU A 22 -3.98 4.99 13.41
N HIS A 23 -3.40 5.22 14.58
CA HIS A 23 -2.48 4.28 15.22
C HIS A 23 -3.01 3.89 16.61
N ALA A 24 -2.86 2.63 16.96
CA ALA A 24 -3.19 2.08 18.26
C ALA A 24 -2.00 1.26 18.77
N ASP A 25 -1.35 1.80 19.79
CA ASP A 25 -0.25 1.15 20.50
C ASP A 25 -0.83 0.17 21.53
N LEU A 26 -0.46 -1.11 21.37
CA LEU A 26 -0.83 -2.23 22.22
C LEU A 26 0.44 -2.91 22.77
N GLY A 27 1.40 -2.10 23.24
CA GLY A 27 2.63 -2.55 23.88
C GLY A 27 3.69 -2.94 22.85
N GLU A 28 3.84 -4.23 22.59
CA GLU A 28 4.79 -4.72 21.59
C GLU A 28 4.25 -4.61 20.16
N PHE A 29 2.98 -4.24 20.00
CA PHE A 29 2.31 -4.13 18.71
C PHE A 29 1.80 -2.72 18.46
N ASP A 30 2.03 -2.21 17.26
CA ASP A 30 1.44 -0.98 16.74
C ASP A 30 0.50 -1.36 15.59
N LEU A 31 -0.79 -1.16 15.80
CA LEU A 31 -1.80 -1.38 14.78
C LEU A 31 -2.12 -0.05 14.11
N SER A 32 -2.14 -0.04 12.78
CA SER A 32 -2.53 1.14 12.02
C SER A 32 -3.64 0.84 11.03
N ALA A 33 -4.52 1.82 10.82
CA ALA A 33 -5.55 1.78 9.80
C ALA A 33 -5.61 3.14 9.09
N GLY A 34 -5.68 3.10 7.78
CA GLY A 34 -5.42 4.24 6.92
C GLY A 34 -6.41 4.38 5.79
N VAL A 35 -6.60 5.62 5.34
CA VAL A 35 -7.30 5.93 4.10
C VAL A 35 -6.64 7.12 3.42
N GLY A 36 -6.63 7.14 2.09
CA GLY A 36 -6.27 8.35 1.38
C GLY A 36 -6.23 8.22 -0.13
N PRO A 37 -5.83 9.28 -0.83
CA PRO A 37 -5.74 9.28 -2.28
C PRO A 37 -4.44 8.65 -2.77
N GLY A 38 -4.43 8.24 -4.03
CA GLY A 38 -3.22 7.82 -4.72
C GLY A 38 -3.29 7.99 -6.24
N PHE A 39 -2.12 8.06 -6.86
CA PHE A 39 -1.93 7.97 -8.30
C PHE A 39 -1.25 6.66 -8.64
N TYR A 40 -1.84 5.91 -9.58
CA TYR A 40 -1.47 4.55 -9.92
C TYR A 40 -1.13 4.45 -11.40
N THR A 41 0.15 4.25 -11.68
CA THR A 41 0.65 4.10 -13.05
C THR A 41 0.86 2.63 -13.36
N PHE A 42 0.14 2.15 -14.38
CA PHE A 42 0.31 0.81 -14.93
C PHE A 42 1.05 0.90 -16.26
N SER A 43 2.27 0.38 -16.30
CA SER A 43 3.06 0.31 -17.53
C SER A 43 3.01 -1.11 -18.09
N ARG A 44 2.38 -1.26 -19.25
CA ARG A 44 2.46 -2.44 -20.13
C ARG A 44 3.04 -2.03 -21.49
N ALA A 45 2.19 -1.74 -22.48
CA ALA A 45 2.57 -1.20 -23.79
C ALA A 45 2.48 0.34 -23.86
N THR A 46 1.53 0.92 -23.13
CA THR A 46 1.37 2.35 -22.86
C THR A 46 1.28 2.53 -21.34
N SER A 47 1.74 3.68 -20.87
CA SER A 47 1.73 4.03 -19.45
C SER A 47 0.49 4.87 -19.15
N ASN A 48 -0.46 4.29 -18.42
CA ASN A 48 -1.67 4.98 -18.00
C ASN A 48 -1.61 5.22 -16.49
N THR A 49 -1.94 6.44 -16.08
CA THR A 49 -2.01 6.82 -14.66
C THR A 49 -3.45 7.09 -14.28
N TYR A 50 -3.89 6.46 -13.20
CA TYR A 50 -5.24 6.59 -12.67
C TYR A 50 -5.19 7.24 -11.29
N PHE A 51 -6.19 8.06 -11.01
CA PHE A 51 -6.43 8.53 -9.64
C PHE A 51 -7.28 7.50 -8.92
N GLY A 52 -7.10 7.35 -7.62
CA GLY A 52 -7.92 6.44 -6.83
C GLY A 52 -7.83 6.73 -5.34
N LEU A 53 -8.59 5.97 -4.57
CA LEU A 53 -8.51 5.94 -3.12
C LEU A 53 -7.91 4.60 -2.68
N HIS A 54 -7.32 4.59 -1.50
CA HIS A 54 -6.90 3.35 -0.85
C HIS A 54 -7.35 3.31 0.60
N LEU A 55 -7.53 2.09 1.07
CA LEU A 55 -7.78 1.74 2.47
C LEU A 55 -6.66 0.79 2.88
N ASP A 56 -6.02 1.06 4.01
CA ASP A 56 -4.98 0.18 4.54
C ASP A 56 -5.18 -0.19 6.00
N ALA A 57 -4.62 -1.34 6.34
CA ALA A 57 -4.51 -1.82 7.71
C ALA A 57 -3.16 -2.52 7.84
N ALA A 58 -2.46 -2.27 8.94
CA ALA A 58 -1.18 -2.90 9.22
C ALA A 58 -1.02 -3.22 10.70
N GLY A 59 -0.20 -4.23 10.97
CA GLY A 59 0.31 -4.54 12.29
C GLY A 59 1.82 -4.59 12.26
N ASP A 60 2.45 -3.77 13.08
CA ASP A 60 3.89 -3.70 13.27
C ASP A 60 4.24 -4.22 14.68
N VAL A 61 5.33 -4.98 14.79
CA VAL A 61 5.93 -5.43 16.05
C VAL A 61 7.11 -4.51 16.36
N VAL A 62 7.16 -4.03 17.60
CA VAL A 62 8.27 -3.25 18.14
C VAL A 62 9.40 -4.21 18.49
N LEU A 63 10.49 -4.16 17.74
CA LEU A 63 11.68 -5.00 17.98
C LEU A 63 12.65 -4.33 18.95
N SER A 64 12.68 -3.00 18.94
CA SER A 64 13.45 -2.15 19.85
C SER A 64 12.86 -0.74 19.84
N ASP A 65 13.37 0.13 20.72
CA ASP A 65 12.93 1.53 20.83
C ASP A 65 12.96 2.29 19.49
N HIS A 66 13.82 1.86 18.56
CA HIS A 66 13.98 2.50 17.26
C HIS A 66 13.52 1.65 16.09
N LEU A 67 13.23 0.36 16.25
CA LEU A 67 13.00 -0.55 15.13
C LEU A 67 11.63 -1.22 15.22
N ARG A 68 10.89 -1.16 14.12
CA ARG A 68 9.59 -1.83 13.95
C ARG A 68 9.58 -2.63 12.65
N THR A 69 8.94 -3.78 12.68
CA THR A 69 8.72 -4.60 11.48
C THR A 69 7.30 -5.11 11.44
N GLY A 70 6.71 -5.27 10.27
CA GLY A 70 5.31 -5.69 10.21
C GLY A 70 4.80 -6.03 8.83
N LEU A 71 3.49 -6.25 8.80
CA LEU A 71 2.73 -6.57 7.61
C LEU A 71 1.60 -5.57 7.44
N GLY A 72 1.45 -5.09 6.21
CA GLY A 72 0.36 -4.22 5.81
C GLY A 72 -0.43 -4.81 4.65
N PHE A 73 -1.73 -4.57 4.68
CA PHE A 73 -2.66 -4.84 3.60
C PHE A 73 -3.22 -3.51 3.12
N ARG A 74 -3.30 -3.33 1.81
CA ARG A 74 -3.92 -2.14 1.23
C ARG A 74 -4.80 -2.52 0.05
N TYR A 75 -6.04 -2.05 0.10
CA TYR A 75 -6.97 -2.09 -1.02
C TYR A 75 -6.88 -0.80 -1.81
N HIS A 76 -6.84 -0.91 -3.14
CA HIS A 76 -6.78 0.22 -4.05
C HIS A 76 -8.02 0.25 -4.92
N ALA A 77 -8.83 1.29 -4.75
CA ALA A 77 -9.99 1.58 -5.57
C ALA A 77 -9.63 2.63 -6.62
N LEU A 78 -9.63 2.24 -7.89
CA LEU A 78 -9.19 3.09 -9.00
C LEU A 78 -10.38 3.78 -9.66
N PHE A 79 -10.21 5.06 -9.99
CA PHE A 79 -11.19 5.85 -10.72
C PHE A 79 -10.66 6.12 -12.14
N GLY A 80 -11.37 5.62 -13.16
CA GLY A 80 -11.01 5.79 -14.56
C GLY A 80 -11.68 4.77 -15.48
N ASP A 81 -11.58 5.01 -16.80
CA ASP A 81 -12.25 4.23 -17.85
C ASP A 81 -11.76 2.75 -17.93
N VAL A 82 -12.61 1.91 -18.53
CA VAL A 82 -12.80 0.41 -18.53
C VAL A 82 -11.58 -0.56 -18.48
N GLY A 83 -10.40 -0.18 -17.99
CA GLY A 83 -9.20 -1.03 -18.05
C GLY A 83 -8.35 -1.13 -16.79
N ALA A 84 -8.72 -0.45 -15.71
CA ALA A 84 -7.98 -0.49 -14.45
C ALA A 84 -8.82 -1.20 -13.38
N ASP A 85 -8.43 -2.42 -13.03
CA ASP A 85 -9.08 -3.17 -11.96
C ASP A 85 -8.56 -2.72 -10.59
N ASP A 86 -9.48 -2.64 -9.63
CA ASP A 86 -9.14 -2.55 -8.21
C ASP A 86 -8.24 -3.73 -7.81
N PHE A 87 -7.31 -3.49 -6.89
CA PHE A 87 -6.34 -4.51 -6.49
C PHE A 87 -5.96 -4.42 -5.02
N TRP A 88 -5.46 -5.54 -4.51
CA TRP A 88 -4.88 -5.65 -3.18
C TRP A 88 -3.36 -5.67 -3.26
N SER A 89 -2.71 -5.03 -2.30
CA SER A 89 -1.28 -5.17 -2.05
C SER A 89 -1.03 -5.69 -0.64
N VAL A 90 -0.04 -6.56 -0.52
CA VAL A 90 0.50 -7.06 0.74
C VAL A 90 1.94 -6.58 0.81
N MET A 91 2.28 -5.89 1.90
CA MET A 91 3.56 -5.20 2.05
C MET A 91 4.24 -5.63 3.34
N MET A 92 5.53 -5.97 3.25
CA MET A 92 6.41 -5.96 4.41
C MET A 92 6.72 -4.52 4.78
N ARG A 93 6.71 -4.22 6.07
CA ARG A 93 6.96 -2.89 6.62
C ARG A 93 8.21 -2.93 7.48
N LEU A 94 9.05 -1.91 7.35
CA LEU A 94 10.22 -1.68 8.18
C LEU A 94 10.22 -0.20 8.57
N GLY A 95 10.17 0.07 9.86
CA GLY A 95 10.14 1.42 10.42
C GLY A 95 11.36 1.67 11.30
N TYR A 96 11.96 2.86 11.16
CA TYR A 96 13.00 3.33 12.06
C TYR A 96 12.60 4.68 12.68
N LEU A 97 12.69 4.81 14.00
CA LEU A 97 12.42 6.05 14.72
C LEU A 97 13.74 6.77 15.01
N PHE A 98 13.87 7.99 14.51
CA PHE A 98 15.02 8.86 14.78
C PHE A 98 14.72 9.72 16.02
N ASP A 99 15.57 9.62 17.04
CA ASP A 99 15.55 10.58 18.14
C ASP A 99 16.20 11.88 17.67
N VAL A 100 15.42 12.97 17.73
CA VAL A 100 15.92 14.32 17.50
C VAL A 100 16.19 14.94 18.87
N GLY A 101 17.47 14.93 19.26
CA GLY A 101 17.95 15.58 20.49
C GLY A 101 17.96 17.09 20.43
#